data_AF-A0A523G7T0-F1
#
_entry.id   AF-A0A523G7T0-F1
#
_cell.length_a   1.000
_cell.length_b   1.000
_cell.length_c   1.000
_cell.angle_alpha   90.00
_cell.angle_beta   90.00
_cell.angle_gamma   90.00
#
_symmetry.space_group_name_H-M   'P 1'
#
loop_
_entity.id
_entity.type
_entity.pdbx_description
1 polymer ?
#
loop_
_entity_poly.entity_id
_entity_poly.type
_entity_poly.pdbx_seq_one_letter_code
_entity_poly.pdbx_strand_id
1 'polypeptide(L)' 'MIARVHVTLKQGVLDPQGKAIANSLKSLGFSGIAGVRQGKYIEVELEDADPEIARAAVEDMCQRLLANTVIEDYTIELDG' A
#
# COMPACT_ATOMS: atom_id res chain seq x y z
N MET A 1 0.55 0.77 -19.85
CA MET A 1 -0.47 1.03 -18.80
C MET A 1 0.24 1.13 -17.45
N ILE A 2 -0.23 1.96 -16.52
CA ILE A 2 0.37 2.03 -15.16
C ILE A 2 -0.62 1.45 -14.16
N ALA A 3 -0.16 0.52 -13.32
CA ALA A 3 -0.89 0.04 -12.17
C ALA A 3 -0.33 0.64 -10.89
N ARG A 4 -1.20 1.23 -10.08
CA ARG A 4 -0.88 1.77 -8.75
C ARG A 4 -1.38 0.81 -7.69
N VAL A 5 -0.47 0.30 -6.88
CA VAL A 5 -0.78 -0.63 -5.79
C VAL A 5 -0.52 0.05 -4.46
N HIS A 6 -1.56 0.16 -3.64
CA HIS A 6 -1.43 0.59 -2.25
C HIS A 6 -1.50 -0.64 -1.36
N VAL A 7 -0.46 -0.86 -0.55
CA VAL A 7 -0.40 -1.97 0.41
C VAL A 7 -0.39 -1.40 1.82
N THR A 8 -1.30 -1.86 2.66
CA THR A 8 -1.42 -1.40 4.06
C THR A 8 -1.55 -2.58 5.00
N LEU A 9 -1.08 -2.44 6.23
CA LEU A 9 -1.31 -3.46 7.26
C LEU A 9 -2.81 -3.64 7.50
N LYS A 10 -3.24 -4.89 7.72
CA LYS A 10 -4.62 -5.23 8.11
C LYS A 10 -5.03 -4.54 9.41
N GLN A 11 -6.34 -4.36 9.59
CA GLN A 11 -6.86 -3.90 10.88
C GLN A 11 -6.46 -4.86 12.01
N GLY A 12 -6.08 -4.30 13.16
CA GLY A 12 -5.59 -5.06 14.31
C GLY A 12 -4.11 -5.46 14.24
N VAL A 13 -3.44 -5.36 13.09
CA VAL A 13 -1.99 -5.55 13.02
C VAL A 13 -1.29 -4.29 13.53
N LEU A 14 -0.36 -4.50 14.46
CA LEU A 14 0.46 -3.44 15.05
C LEU A 14 1.37 -2.84 13.99
N ASP A 15 1.42 -1.51 13.95
CA ASP A 15 2.32 -0.74 13.08
C ASP A 15 3.35 0.05 13.93
N PRO A 16 4.51 -0.54 14.25
CA PRO A 16 5.56 0.15 14.99
C PRO A 16 6.10 1.38 14.24
N GLN A 17 6.13 1.34 12.91
CA GLN A 17 6.66 2.44 12.08
C GLN A 17 5.70 3.62 12.07
N GLY A 18 4.41 3.39 11.84
CA GLY A 18 3.37 4.41 11.96
C GLY A 18 3.35 5.05 13.34
N LYS A 19 3.53 4.25 14.41
CA LYS A 19 3.64 4.78 15.78
C LYS A 19 4.87 5.69 15.95
N ALA A 20 6.03 5.28 15.42
CA ALA A 20 7.24 6.09 15.47
C ALA A 20 7.07 7.41 14.71
N ILE A 21 6.47 7.39 13.52
CA ILE A 21 6.15 8.58 12.73
C ILE A 21 5.21 9.51 13.50
N ALA A 22 4.13 8.98 14.07
CA ALA A 22 3.18 9.77 14.86
C ALA A 22 3.85 10.47 16.05
N ASN A 23 4.78 9.78 16.73
CA ASN A 23 5.56 10.38 17.81
C ASN A 23 6.50 11.48 17.31
N SER A 24 7.20 11.26 16.20
CA SER A 24 8.08 12.26 15.58
C SER A 24 7.30 13.52 15.19
N LEU A 25 6.12 13.37 14.58
CA LEU A 25 5.28 14.51 14.22
C LEU A 25 4.84 15.31 15.46
N LYS A 26 4.46 14.62 16.55
CA LYS A 26 4.14 15.30 17.83
C LYS A 26 5.34 16.06 18.39
N SER A 27 6.52 15.47 18.36
CA SER A 27 7.77 16.14 18.79
C SER A 27 8.13 17.36 17.95
N LEU A 28 7.72 17.40 16.67
CA LEU A 28 7.88 18.55 15.78
C LEU A 28 6.81 19.65 15.99
N GLY A 29 5.89 19.47 16.94
CA GLY A 29 4.87 20.46 17.30
C GLY A 29 3.55 20.33 16.52
N PHE A 30 3.39 19.29 15.69
CA PHE A 30 2.10 19.03 15.04
C PHE A 30 1.09 18.49 16.05
N SER A 31 -0.08 19.13 16.12
CA SER A 31 -1.19 18.74 16.99
C SER A 31 -2.34 18.11 16.17
N GLY A 32 -3.31 17.48 16.85
CA GLY A 32 -4.48 16.86 16.19
C GLY A 32 -4.23 15.50 15.54
N ILE A 33 -3.04 14.91 15.69
CA ILE A 33 -2.71 13.59 15.10
C ILE A 33 -3.22 12.47 16.03
N ALA A 34 -4.31 11.81 15.62
CA ALA A 34 -4.87 10.66 16.32
C ALA A 34 -4.04 9.38 16.10
N GLY A 35 -3.45 9.22 14.93
CA GLY A 35 -2.62 8.07 14.58
C GLY A 35 -2.04 8.21 13.17
N VAL A 36 -1.04 7.39 12.88
CA VAL A 36 -0.43 7.27 11.55
C VAL A 36 -0.35 5.78 11.24
N ARG A 37 -0.65 5.42 10.00
CA ARG A 37 -0.34 4.10 9.43
C ARG A 37 0.65 4.29 8.30
N GLN A 38 1.67 3.44 8.28
CA GLN A 38 2.63 3.35 7.20
C GLN A 38 2.26 2.16 6.30
N GLY A 39 2.43 2.36 5.00
CA GLY A 39 2.17 1.36 3.97
C GLY A 39 3.10 1.57 2.78
N LYS A 40 2.94 0.74 1.76
CA LYS A 40 3.70 0.81 0.51
C LYS A 40 2.82 1.37 -0.59
N TYR A 41 3.40 2.23 -1.42
CA TYR A 41 2.84 2.63 -2.72
C TYR A 41 3.79 2.13 -3.80
N ILE A 42 3.27 1.38 -4.75
CA ILE A 42 4.06 0.70 -5.78
C ILE A 42 3.42 1.00 -7.13
N GLU A 43 4.22 1.52 -8.07
CA GLU A 43 3.80 1.68 -9.47
C GLU A 43 4.42 0.57 -10.31
N VAL A 44 3.59 -0.09 -11.12
CA VAL A 44 3.99 -1.12 -12.07
C VAL A 44 3.64 -0.64 -13.46
N GLU A 45 4.65 -0.44 -14.30
CA GLU A 45 4.46 -0.16 -15.72
C GLU A 45 4.29 -1.49 -16.47
N LEU A 46 3.18 -1.62 -17.19
CA LEU A 46 2.77 -2.81 -17.93
C LEU A 46 2.80 -2.52 -19.43
N GLU A 47 3.37 -3.46 -20.18
CA GLU A 47 3.43 -3.42 -21.65
C GLU A 47 2.06 -3.75 -22.29
N ASP A 48 1.17 -4.43 -21.56
CA ASP A 48 -0.16 -4.82 -22.03
C ASP A 48 -1.18 -3.66 -22.04
N ALA A 49 -2.05 -3.65 -23.06
CA ALA A 49 -3.11 -2.66 -23.23
C ALA A 49 -4.50 -3.16 -22.77
N ASP A 50 -4.67 -4.46 -22.53
CA ASP A 50 -5.94 -5.02 -22.05
C ASP A 50 -6.05 -4.84 -20.52
N PRO A 51 -7.04 -4.08 -20.02
CA PRO A 51 -7.16 -3.80 -18.58
C PRO A 51 -7.41 -5.04 -17.73
N GLU A 52 -8.10 -6.06 -18.24
CA GLU A 52 -8.43 -7.25 -17.46
C GLU A 52 -7.21 -8.18 -17.32
N ILE A 53 -6.42 -8.33 -18.39
CA ILE A 53 -5.14 -9.04 -18.35
C ILE A 53 -4.17 -8.32 -17.41
N ALA A 54 -4.06 -7.00 -17.55
CA ALA A 54 -3.23 -6.17 -16.67
C ALA A 54 -3.63 -6.33 -15.19
N ARG A 55 -4.94 -6.27 -14.89
CA ARG A 55 -5.45 -6.43 -13.53
C ARG A 55 -5.10 -7.79 -12.95
N ALA A 56 -5.34 -8.87 -13.69
CA ALA A 56 -5.03 -10.23 -13.24
C ALA A 56 -3.53 -10.44 -12.98
N ALA A 57 -2.67 -9.86 -13.85
CA ALA A 57 -1.22 -9.92 -13.67
C ALA A 57 -0.76 -9.20 -12.40
N VAL A 58 -1.26 -7.99 -12.15
CA VAL A 58 -0.92 -7.21 -10.94
C VAL A 58 -1.46 -7.88 -9.68
N GLU A 59 -2.63 -8.52 -9.76
CA GLU A 59 -3.19 -9.29 -8.65
C GLU A 59 -2.30 -10.50 -8.30
N ASP A 60 -1.79 -11.25 -9.29
CA ASP A 60 -0.82 -12.33 -9.05
C ASP A 60 0.48 -11.81 -8.43
N MET A 61 0.99 -10.66 -8.92
CA MET A 61 2.17 -10.00 -8.33
C MET A 61 1.93 -9.64 -6.85
N CYS A 62 0.74 -9.14 -6.51
CA CYS A 62 0.38 -8.80 -5.13
C CYS A 62 0.32 -10.04 -4.24
N GLN A 63 -0.30 -11.13 -4.71
CA GLN A 63 -0.42 -12.38 -3.97
C GLN A 63 0.94 -13.05 -3.71
N ARG A 64 1.88 -12.91 -4.65
CA ARG A 64 3.16 -13.64 -4.61
C ARG A 64 4.32 -12.84 -4.03
N LEU A 65 4.29 -11.52 -4.13
CA LEU A 65 5.45 -10.68 -3.80
C LEU A 65 5.11 -9.34 -3.16
N LEU A 66 4.21 -8.55 -3.76
CA LEU A 66 4.09 -7.14 -3.38
C LEU A 66 3.43 -6.97 -2.00
N ALA A 67 2.57 -7.90 -1.60
CA ALA A 67 1.89 -7.91 -0.31
C ALA A 67 2.11 -9.22 0.45
N ASN A 68 2.33 -9.13 1.76
CA ASN A 68 2.21 -10.26 2.66
C ASN A 68 0.74 -10.40 3.07
N THR A 69 -0.03 -11.20 2.34
CA THR A 69 -1.49 -11.32 2.48
C THR A 69 -1.96 -11.87 3.83
N VAL A 70 -1.05 -12.38 4.67
CA VAL A 70 -1.37 -12.75 6.06
C VAL A 70 -1.63 -11.51 6.90
N ILE A 71 -0.85 -10.44 6.71
CA ILE A 71 -0.84 -9.25 7.58
C ILE A 71 -1.09 -7.92 6.85
N GLU A 72 -1.13 -7.92 5.52
CA GLU A 72 -1.36 -6.76 4.67
C GLU A 72 -2.61 -6.97 3.79
N ASP A 73 -3.33 -5.88 3.56
CA ASP A 73 -4.32 -5.71 2.50
C ASP A 73 -3.72 -4.85 1.39
N TYR A 74 -4.27 -4.94 0.18
CA TYR A 74 -3.88 -4.08 -0.92
C TYR A 74 -5.06 -3.64 -1.79
N THR A 75 -4.90 -2.51 -2.47
CA THR A 75 -5.78 -2.05 -3.54
C THR A 75 -4.98 -1.84 -4.83
N ILE A 76 -5.63 -2.06 -5.97
CA ILE A 76 -5.04 -1.90 -7.29
C ILE A 76 -5.89 -0.88 -8.05
N GLU A 77 -5.25 0.15 -8.59
CA GLU A 77 -5.82 1.10 -9.53
C GLU A 77 -5.05 0.97 -10.84
N LEU A 78 -5.76 0.92 -11.97
CA LEU A 78 -5.15 0.90 -13.30
C LEU A 78 -5.42 2.24 -13.99
N ASP A 79 -4.37 2.88 -14.45
CA ASP A 79 -4.44 4.07 -15.30
C ASP A 79 -4.00 3.70 -16.72
N GLY A 80 -4.97 3.77 -17.65
CA GLY A 80 -4.82 3.47 -19.07
C GLY A 80 -5.88 4.21 -19.88
#